data_AF-K1RSB7-F1
#
_entry.id   AF-K1RSB7-F1
#
_cell.length_a   1.000
_cell.length_b   1.000
_cell.length_c   1.000
_cell.angle_alpha   90.00
_cell.angle_beta   90.00
_cell.angle_gamma   90.00
#
_symmetry.space_group_name_H-M   'P 1'
#
loop_
_entity.id
_entity.type
_entity.pdbx_description
1 polymer ?
#
loop_
_entity_poly.entity_id
_entity_poly.type
_entity_poly.pdbx_seq_one_letter_code
_entity_poly.pdbx_strand_id
1 'polypeptide(L)'
;MLVFNHDTLTTSTAYGATTKTGKAGITFQMHDLFATTYVMNSSNTNSGGWKSSAMRTSTMATMKGYLPAAWQTAIKPVNKVSGTGGGSSSGTETVSDSCFLLAEIEIFGSTTYSVSGEGTQYAYYKAGNSKVKNKGGSANIWWERSPSSGYSNNFCRVISSGAADFHNASFSLGVAFGFCV
;
A
#
# COMPACT_ATOMS: atom_id res chain seq x y z
N MET A 1 -3.09 11.84 3.63
CA MET A 1 -3.67 11.99 2.28
C MET A 1 -5.16 11.68 2.34
N LEU A 2 -5.95 12.40 1.53
CA LEU A 2 -7.39 12.17 1.30
C LEU A 2 -7.65 12.10 -0.21
N VAL A 3 -8.33 11.06 -0.70
CA VAL A 3 -8.74 10.92 -2.12
C VAL A 3 -10.16 10.36 -2.21
N PHE A 4 -10.95 10.79 -3.20
CA PHE A 4 -12.33 10.34 -3.39
C PHE A 4 -12.46 9.33 -4.54
N ASN A 5 -13.35 8.34 -4.39
CA ASN A 5 -13.74 7.40 -5.46
C ASN A 5 -12.55 6.78 -6.22
N HIS A 6 -11.49 6.40 -5.51
CA HIS A 6 -10.30 5.81 -6.13
C HIS A 6 -10.39 4.29 -6.19
N ASP A 7 -10.61 3.67 -5.03
CA ASP A 7 -10.47 2.24 -4.83
C ASP A 7 -11.80 1.49 -5.01
N THR A 8 -11.77 0.45 -5.83
CA THR A 8 -12.94 -0.40 -6.08
C THR A 8 -13.29 -1.18 -4.83
N LEU A 9 -14.55 -1.12 -4.40
CA LEU A 9 -15.04 -1.91 -3.27
C LEU A 9 -14.93 -3.40 -3.58
N THR A 10 -14.59 -4.21 -2.58
CA THR A 10 -14.69 -5.67 -2.71
C THR A 10 -16.13 -6.11 -2.91
N THR A 11 -17.07 -5.44 -2.24
CA THR A 11 -18.50 -5.65 -2.42
C THR A 11 -19.14 -4.33 -2.78
N SER A 12 -19.79 -4.25 -3.94
CA SER A 12 -20.39 -3.00 -4.43
C SER A 12 -21.47 -2.43 -3.49
N THR A 13 -22.07 -3.27 -2.65
CA THR A 13 -23.08 -2.92 -1.64
C THR A 13 -22.52 -2.68 -0.24
N ALA A 14 -21.21 -2.44 -0.07
CA ALA A 14 -20.57 -2.28 1.23
C ALA A 14 -21.15 -1.15 2.13
N TYR A 15 -21.95 -0.26 1.54
CA TYR A 15 -22.68 0.82 2.23
C TYR A 15 -24.16 0.50 2.48
N GLY A 16 -24.60 -0.74 2.30
CA GLY A 16 -26.01 -1.14 2.33
C GLY A 16 -26.74 -0.93 1.00
N ALA A 17 -26.10 -0.27 0.03
CA ALA A 17 -26.57 -0.12 -1.34
C ALA A 17 -25.38 -0.01 -2.30
N THR A 18 -25.62 -0.28 -3.59
CA THR A 18 -24.61 -0.15 -4.64
C THR A 18 -24.20 1.31 -4.81
N THR A 19 -22.91 1.62 -4.72
CA THR A 19 -22.42 2.97 -5.06
C THR A 19 -22.46 3.19 -6.57
N LYS A 20 -22.73 4.42 -7.03
CA LYS A 20 -22.78 4.74 -8.47
C LYS A 20 -21.48 4.38 -9.21
N THR A 21 -20.35 4.43 -8.52
CA THR A 21 -19.01 4.20 -9.08
C THR A 21 -18.52 2.77 -8.85
N GLY A 22 -19.15 2.00 -7.95
CA GLY A 22 -18.59 0.75 -7.43
C GLY A 22 -17.34 0.92 -6.56
N LYS A 23 -17.01 2.17 -6.19
CA LYS A 23 -15.79 2.52 -5.43
C LYS A 23 -16.12 3.01 -4.03
N ALA A 24 -15.13 2.93 -3.15
CA ALA A 24 -15.21 3.52 -1.82
C ALA A 24 -15.27 5.03 -1.93
N GLY A 25 -16.04 5.66 -1.02
CA GLY A 25 -16.24 7.11 -1.05
C GLY A 25 -14.92 7.84 -0.85
N ILE A 26 -14.14 7.42 0.15
CA ILE A 26 -12.92 8.09 0.56
C ILE A 26 -11.80 7.08 0.85
N THR A 27 -10.60 7.37 0.37
CA THR A 27 -9.36 6.71 0.78
C THR A 27 -8.50 7.64 1.62
N PHE A 28 -8.08 7.13 2.78
CA PHE A 28 -7.09 7.75 3.64
C PHE A 28 -5.73 7.07 3.47
N GLN A 29 -4.65 7.83 3.64
CA GLN A 29 -3.33 7.29 3.96
C GLN A 29 -2.69 8.15 5.04
N MET A 30 -1.97 7.50 5.95
CA MET A 30 -1.16 8.17 6.97
C MET A 30 -0.31 9.29 6.35
N HIS A 31 -0.27 10.44 7.00
CA HIS A 31 0.59 11.55 6.60
C HIS A 31 2.05 11.19 6.91
N ASP A 32 2.33 10.95 8.20
CA ASP A 32 3.62 10.52 8.72
C ASP A 32 3.64 9.01 9.00
N LEU A 33 4.84 8.49 9.25
CA LEU A 33 5.08 7.07 9.47
C LEU A 33 4.71 6.65 10.88
N PHE A 34 4.33 5.39 11.01
CA PHE A 34 4.21 4.78 12.33
C PHE A 34 5.54 4.84 13.09
N ALA A 35 5.49 4.99 14.42
CA ALA A 35 6.68 5.13 15.25
C ALA A 35 7.57 3.88 15.24
N THR A 36 6.96 2.71 15.06
CA THR A 36 7.64 1.42 14.90
C THR A 36 7.85 1.10 13.42
N THR A 37 9.04 0.63 13.07
CA THR A 37 9.36 0.11 11.74
C THR A 37 9.05 -1.38 11.66
N TYR A 38 8.69 -1.85 10.47
CA TYR A 38 8.32 -3.25 10.24
C TYR A 38 9.04 -3.80 9.01
N VAL A 39 9.27 -5.11 9.02
CA VAL A 39 9.75 -5.85 7.85
C VAL A 39 8.59 -6.19 6.93
N MET A 40 8.84 -6.27 5.63
CA MET A 40 7.82 -6.78 4.70
C MET A 40 7.59 -8.28 4.93
N ASN A 41 8.70 -9.04 5.05
CA ASN A 41 8.75 -10.47 5.32
C ASN A 41 9.88 -10.79 6.31
N SER A 42 9.82 -11.93 6.99
CA SER A 42 10.91 -12.37 7.88
C SER A 42 12.18 -12.81 7.14
N SER A 43 12.08 -13.10 5.84
CA SER A 43 13.20 -13.48 4.97
C SER A 43 13.25 -12.60 3.72
N ASN A 44 14.41 -12.61 3.04
CA ASN A 44 14.67 -11.85 1.82
C ASN A 44 14.04 -12.52 0.59
N THR A 45 12.71 -12.57 0.56
CA THR A 45 11.93 -13.05 -0.58
C THR A 45 10.74 -12.14 -0.82
N ASN A 46 10.39 -11.98 -2.09
CA ASN A 46 9.12 -11.40 -2.53
C ASN A 46 8.20 -12.42 -3.20
N SER A 47 8.58 -13.70 -3.21
CA SER A 47 7.72 -14.77 -3.72
C SER A 47 6.37 -14.78 -3.00
N GLY A 48 5.29 -14.86 -3.76
CA GLY A 48 3.92 -14.76 -3.24
C GLY A 48 3.43 -13.32 -3.01
N GLY A 49 4.25 -12.34 -3.36
CA GLY A 49 3.88 -10.93 -3.50
C GLY A 49 3.35 -10.29 -2.22
N TRP A 50 2.60 -9.19 -2.40
CA TRP A 50 1.86 -8.54 -1.31
C TRP A 50 0.90 -9.51 -0.62
N LYS A 51 0.21 -10.36 -1.40
CA LYS A 51 -0.83 -11.27 -0.93
C LYS A 51 -0.35 -12.15 0.22
N SER A 52 0.86 -12.68 0.11
CA SER A 52 1.45 -13.62 1.06
C SER A 52 2.40 -12.94 2.07
N SER A 53 2.60 -11.63 1.95
CA SER A 53 3.56 -10.91 2.79
C SER A 53 3.15 -10.92 4.27
N ALA A 54 4.15 -10.95 5.17
CA ALA A 54 3.91 -10.81 6.61
C ALA A 54 3.34 -9.43 6.95
N MET A 55 3.74 -8.40 6.20
CA MET A 55 3.17 -7.05 6.30
C MET A 55 1.65 -7.06 6.10
N ARG A 56 1.16 -7.67 5.02
CA ARG A 56 -0.28 -7.75 4.74
C ARG A 56 -1.02 -8.62 5.74
N THR A 57 -0.52 -9.84 5.95
CA THR A 57 -1.26 -10.89 6.67
C THR A 57 -1.26 -10.70 8.19
N SER A 58 -0.25 -10.01 8.74
CA SER A 58 -0.12 -9.78 10.19
C SER A 58 -0.06 -8.30 10.56
N THR A 59 0.82 -7.52 9.93
CA THR A 59 1.07 -6.13 10.36
C THR A 59 -0.12 -5.23 10.09
N MET A 60 -0.72 -5.28 8.90
CA MET A 60 -1.92 -4.50 8.56
C MET A 60 -3.12 -4.86 9.45
N ALA A 61 -3.30 -6.15 9.76
CA ALA A 61 -4.36 -6.62 10.66
C ALA A 61 -4.18 -6.04 12.08
N THR A 62 -2.95 -6.06 12.58
CA THR A 62 -2.60 -5.47 13.89
C THR A 62 -2.83 -3.96 13.89
N MET A 63 -2.37 -3.25 12.86
CA MET A 63 -2.52 -1.80 12.75
C MET A 63 -3.98 -1.36 12.63
N LYS A 64 -4.84 -2.13 11.96
CA LYS A 64 -6.28 -1.89 11.96
C LYS A 64 -6.84 -1.87 13.39
N GLY A 65 -6.37 -2.77 14.25
CA GLY A 65 -6.77 -2.85 15.66
C GLY A 65 -6.38 -1.63 16.50
N TYR A 66 -5.42 -0.82 16.06
CA TYR A 66 -5.01 0.42 16.73
C TYR A 66 -5.91 1.61 16.42
N LEU A 67 -6.76 1.51 15.39
CA LEU A 67 -7.71 2.57 15.07
C LEU A 67 -8.83 2.60 16.13
N PRO A 68 -9.43 3.77 16.42
CA PRO A 68 -10.63 3.82 17.26
C PRO A 68 -11.73 2.90 16.72
N ALA A 69 -12.55 2.32 17.60
CA ALA A 69 -13.57 1.33 17.23
C ALA A 69 -14.51 1.82 16.11
N ALA A 70 -14.92 3.10 16.15
CA ALA A 70 -15.75 3.69 15.10
C ALA A 70 -15.10 3.62 13.70
N TRP A 71 -13.79 3.84 13.62
CA TRP A 71 -13.04 3.72 12.36
C TRP A 71 -12.92 2.26 11.93
N GLN A 72 -12.66 1.33 12.86
CA GLN A 72 -12.59 -0.10 12.54
C GLN A 72 -13.90 -0.60 11.90
N THR A 73 -15.04 -0.14 12.40
CA THR A 73 -16.38 -0.45 11.87
C THR A 73 -16.69 0.27 10.56
N ALA A 74 -16.22 1.51 10.39
CA ALA A 74 -16.46 2.29 9.18
C ALA A 74 -15.68 1.76 7.96
N ILE A 75 -14.52 1.12 8.17
CA ILE A 75 -13.65 0.67 7.09
C ILE A 75 -14.37 -0.27 6.12
N LYS A 76 -14.25 0.04 4.83
CA LYS A 76 -14.76 -0.78 3.73
C LYS A 76 -13.59 -1.47 3.01
N PRO A 77 -13.60 -2.81 2.92
CA PRO A 77 -12.59 -3.53 2.15
C PRO A 77 -12.63 -3.14 0.67
N VAL A 78 -11.45 -2.97 0.09
CA VAL A 78 -11.26 -2.62 -1.32
C VAL A 78 -10.34 -3.61 -2.01
N ASN A 79 -10.51 -3.73 -3.32
CA ASN A 79 -9.68 -4.56 -4.16
C ASN A 79 -8.39 -3.80 -4.51
N LYS A 80 -7.25 -4.36 -4.12
CA LYS A 80 -5.91 -3.84 -4.44
C LYS A 80 -5.20 -4.82 -5.36
N VAL A 81 -4.65 -4.29 -6.45
CA VAL A 81 -3.82 -5.06 -7.38
C VAL A 81 -2.36 -4.94 -6.95
N SER A 82 -1.61 -6.02 -7.04
CA SER A 82 -0.19 -6.08 -6.73
C SER A 82 0.51 -7.10 -7.63
N GLY A 83 1.83 -6.98 -7.77
CA GLY A 83 2.65 -8.02 -8.36
C GLY A 83 2.58 -9.34 -7.56
N THR A 84 2.67 -10.48 -8.26
CA THR A 84 2.79 -11.81 -7.64
C THR A 84 4.17 -12.06 -7.03
N GLY A 85 5.14 -11.19 -7.33
CA GLY A 85 6.55 -11.35 -6.95
C GLY A 85 7.24 -12.46 -7.74
N GLY A 86 8.44 -12.84 -7.30
CA GLY A 86 9.31 -13.79 -8.00
C GLY A 86 10.33 -13.14 -8.95
N GLY A 87 10.53 -11.82 -8.87
CA GLY A 87 11.41 -11.09 -9.80
C GLY A 87 10.78 -10.99 -11.20
N SER A 88 11.55 -11.26 -12.24
CA SER A 88 11.15 -11.04 -13.65
C SER A 88 9.93 -11.82 -14.12
N SER A 89 9.50 -12.85 -13.38
CA SER A 89 8.30 -13.63 -13.67
C SER A 89 7.03 -13.08 -13.03
N SER A 90 7.11 -11.95 -12.30
CA SER A 90 5.96 -11.40 -11.60
C SER A 90 4.84 -11.01 -12.57
N GLY A 91 3.67 -11.61 -12.39
CA GLY A 91 2.41 -11.16 -12.97
C GLY A 91 1.71 -10.17 -12.03
N THR A 92 0.40 -10.04 -12.16
CA THR A 92 -0.44 -9.28 -11.22
C THR A 92 -1.49 -10.18 -10.58
N GLU A 93 -1.89 -9.84 -9.36
CA GLU A 93 -2.97 -10.48 -8.63
C GLU A 93 -3.78 -9.43 -7.86
N THR A 94 -5.03 -9.77 -7.53
CA THR A 94 -5.93 -8.91 -6.76
C THR A 94 -6.22 -9.51 -5.40
N VAL A 95 -6.16 -8.67 -4.37
CA VAL A 95 -6.54 -9.02 -3.00
C VAL A 95 -7.57 -8.02 -2.46
N SER A 96 -8.39 -8.47 -1.51
CA SER A 96 -9.29 -7.60 -0.75
C SER A 96 -8.63 -7.22 0.56
N ASP A 97 -8.50 -5.91 0.82
CA ASP A 97 -7.81 -5.39 1.99
C ASP A 97 -8.64 -4.32 2.71
N SER A 98 -8.70 -4.42 4.04
CA SER A 98 -9.22 -3.34 4.91
C SER A 98 -8.17 -2.24 5.15
N CYS A 99 -6.90 -2.64 5.25
CA CYS A 99 -5.75 -1.74 5.35
C CYS A 99 -4.67 -2.24 4.41
N PHE A 100 -4.00 -1.33 3.71
CA PHE A 100 -3.04 -1.67 2.65
C PHE A 100 -1.90 -0.65 2.56
N LEU A 101 -0.80 -1.04 1.96
CA LEU A 101 0.21 -0.08 1.48
C LEU A 101 -0.12 0.33 0.04
N LEU A 102 0.25 1.54 -0.34
CA LEU A 102 0.12 2.00 -1.72
C LEU A 102 1.13 1.27 -2.61
N ALA A 103 0.80 1.12 -3.90
CA ALA A 103 1.70 0.60 -4.92
C ALA A 103 2.54 1.73 -5.54
N GLU A 104 3.64 1.39 -6.20
CA GLU A 104 4.55 2.36 -6.82
C GLU A 104 3.79 3.29 -7.76
N ILE A 105 3.00 2.74 -8.68
CA ILE A 105 2.21 3.52 -9.65
C ILE A 105 1.18 4.44 -8.97
N GLU A 106 0.68 4.08 -7.79
CA GLU A 106 -0.29 4.89 -7.05
C GLU A 106 0.35 6.15 -6.46
N ILE A 107 1.66 6.10 -6.20
CA ILE A 107 2.45 7.19 -5.62
C ILE A 107 3.09 8.03 -6.73
N PHE A 108 3.75 7.36 -7.68
CA PHE A 108 4.60 8.02 -8.67
C PHE A 108 3.89 8.30 -9.99
N GLY A 109 2.83 7.56 -10.31
CA GLY A 109 2.15 7.63 -11.60
C GLY A 109 2.89 6.90 -12.73
N SER A 110 4.00 6.24 -12.41
CA SER A 110 4.79 5.37 -13.27
C SER A 110 5.33 4.19 -12.47
N THR A 111 5.74 3.14 -13.16
CA THR A 111 6.42 1.97 -12.57
C THR A 111 7.90 2.05 -12.90
N THR A 112 8.75 2.19 -11.88
CA THR A 112 10.22 2.19 -12.03
C THR A 112 10.78 0.84 -11.64
N TYR A 113 10.26 0.22 -10.58
CA TYR A 113 10.77 -1.03 -10.02
C TYR A 113 9.71 -2.13 -9.87
N SER A 114 8.42 -1.81 -9.98
CA SER A 114 7.34 -2.79 -9.92
C SER A 114 6.87 -3.26 -11.30
N VAL A 115 5.82 -4.07 -11.33
CA VAL A 115 5.12 -4.48 -12.56
C VAL A 115 4.02 -3.48 -12.91
N SER A 116 3.70 -3.37 -14.20
CA SER A 116 2.57 -2.56 -14.65
C SER A 116 1.22 -3.17 -14.23
N GLY A 117 0.20 -2.32 -14.11
CA GLY A 117 -1.17 -2.76 -13.82
C GLY A 117 -1.57 -2.82 -12.34
N GLU A 118 -0.71 -2.39 -11.41
CA GLU A 118 -1.02 -2.38 -9.97
C GLU A 118 -2.02 -1.30 -9.52
N GLY A 119 -2.46 -0.43 -10.43
CA GLY A 119 -3.46 0.61 -10.15
C GLY A 119 -3.25 1.87 -10.99
N THR A 120 -3.76 2.99 -10.47
CA THR A 120 -3.62 4.33 -11.06
C THR A 120 -3.13 5.31 -10.00
N GLN A 121 -2.47 6.40 -10.42
CA GLN A 121 -1.98 7.40 -9.48
C GLN A 121 -3.10 8.02 -8.65
N TYR A 122 -2.89 8.14 -7.35
CA TYR A 122 -3.81 8.85 -6.47
C TYR A 122 -3.78 10.35 -6.77
N ALA A 123 -4.96 10.98 -6.80
CA ALA A 123 -5.12 12.40 -7.14
C ALA A 123 -4.24 13.33 -6.28
N TYR A 124 -4.01 12.97 -5.01
CA TYR A 124 -3.10 13.68 -4.12
C TYR A 124 -1.68 13.76 -4.68
N TYR A 125 -1.09 12.64 -5.09
CA TYR A 125 0.27 12.64 -5.65
C TYR A 125 0.31 13.21 -7.06
N LYS A 126 -0.76 13.02 -7.84
CA LYS A 126 -0.91 13.65 -9.17
C LYS A 126 -0.91 15.18 -9.09
N ALA A 127 -1.41 15.75 -8.00
CA ALA A 127 -1.38 17.19 -7.75
C ALA A 127 0.01 17.72 -7.32
N GLY A 128 1.06 16.89 -7.34
CA GLY A 128 2.42 17.31 -7.00
C GLY A 128 2.72 17.33 -5.49
N ASN A 129 1.84 16.78 -4.65
CA ASN A 129 2.09 16.71 -3.21
C ASN A 129 3.28 15.81 -2.87
N SER A 130 3.91 16.11 -1.73
CA SER A 130 5.10 15.40 -1.25
C SER A 130 4.84 13.91 -1.02
N LYS A 131 5.85 13.11 -1.39
CA LYS A 131 5.97 11.67 -1.13
C LYS A 131 6.81 11.38 0.11
N VAL A 132 7.50 12.39 0.61
CA VAL A 132 8.29 12.32 1.85
C VAL A 132 7.33 12.19 3.02
N LYS A 133 7.64 11.26 3.91
CA LYS A 133 6.93 11.05 5.18
C LYS A 133 7.93 11.07 6.31
N ASN A 134 7.52 11.63 7.44
CA ASN A 134 8.42 11.76 8.58
C ASN A 134 8.21 10.63 9.60
N LYS A 135 9.26 10.30 10.33
CA LYS A 135 9.23 9.48 11.53
C LYS A 135 9.87 10.27 12.65
N GLY A 136 9.09 10.66 13.65
CA GLY A 136 9.58 11.49 14.75
C GLY A 136 10.11 12.86 14.30
N GLY A 137 9.49 13.46 13.27
CA GLY A 137 9.86 14.79 12.76
C GLY A 137 10.90 14.81 11.63
N SER A 138 11.52 13.67 11.29
CA SER A 138 12.53 13.60 10.23
C SER A 138 12.10 12.71 9.08
N ALA A 139 12.42 13.10 7.84
CA ALA A 139 12.16 12.34 6.63
C ALA A 139 12.74 10.93 6.73
N ASN A 140 11.96 9.91 6.34
CA ASN A 140 12.37 8.53 6.45
C ASN A 140 11.83 7.68 5.29
N ILE A 141 12.39 6.49 5.15
CA ILE A 141 12.08 5.52 4.11
C ILE A 141 10.84 4.72 4.51
N TRP A 142 9.95 4.44 3.56
CA TRP A 142 8.72 3.69 3.83
C TRP A 142 8.32 2.71 2.74
N TRP A 143 7.65 1.63 3.17
CA TRP A 143 7.28 0.49 2.32
C TRP A 143 6.13 0.78 1.36
N GLU A 144 6.20 0.13 0.20
CA GLU A 144 5.09 -0.04 -0.75
C GLU A 144 4.63 -1.49 -0.78
N ARG A 145 3.41 -1.77 -1.25
CA ARG A 145 2.96 -3.16 -1.42
C ARG A 145 3.63 -3.87 -2.60
N SER A 146 4.14 -3.10 -3.56
CA SER A 146 4.67 -3.59 -4.83
C SER A 146 5.93 -4.42 -4.62
N PRO A 147 5.96 -5.69 -5.07
CA PRO A 147 7.22 -6.43 -5.21
C PRO A 147 8.10 -5.83 -6.31
N SER A 148 9.42 -5.96 -6.17
CA SER A 148 10.33 -5.65 -7.28
C SER A 148 10.12 -6.62 -8.43
N SER A 149 9.99 -6.09 -9.65
CA SER A 149 9.88 -6.86 -10.90
C SER A 149 11.22 -7.37 -11.43
N GLY A 150 12.35 -6.86 -10.93
CA GLY A 150 13.70 -7.30 -11.34
C GLY A 150 14.36 -8.28 -10.37
N TYR A 151 13.99 -8.23 -9.09
CA TYR A 151 14.64 -8.97 -8.02
C TYR A 151 13.65 -9.79 -7.21
N SER A 152 13.99 -11.04 -6.88
CA SER A 152 13.11 -11.97 -6.16
C SER A 152 13.14 -11.80 -4.63
N ASN A 153 13.93 -10.85 -4.12
CA ASN A 153 14.17 -10.62 -2.69
C ASN A 153 13.70 -9.24 -2.19
N ASN A 154 13.15 -8.41 -3.08
CA ASN A 154 12.91 -6.99 -2.80
C ASN A 154 11.43 -6.57 -2.96
N PHE A 155 11.03 -5.57 -2.18
CA PHE A 155 9.80 -4.80 -2.39
C PHE A 155 10.16 -3.33 -2.64
N CYS A 156 9.30 -2.63 -3.37
CA CYS A 156 9.43 -1.21 -3.62
C CYS A 156 9.25 -0.39 -2.34
N ARG A 157 9.82 0.80 -2.34
CA ARG A 157 9.80 1.75 -1.24
C ARG A 157 9.94 3.17 -1.77
N VAL A 158 9.58 4.12 -0.93
CA VAL A 158 9.92 5.52 -1.12
C VAL A 158 11.08 5.88 -0.21
N ILE A 159 12.15 6.47 -0.76
CA ILE A 159 13.30 6.94 0.04
C ILE A 159 13.03 8.31 0.68
N SER A 160 13.91 8.74 1.58
CA SER A 160 13.74 9.98 2.36
C SER A 160 13.66 11.26 1.51
N SER A 161 14.18 11.26 0.29
CA SER A 161 14.01 12.36 -0.69
C SER A 161 12.67 12.31 -1.44
N GLY A 162 11.87 11.27 -1.25
CA GLY A 162 10.60 11.06 -1.94
C GLY A 162 10.70 10.37 -3.30
N ALA A 163 11.87 9.84 -3.66
CA ALA A 163 12.07 9.06 -4.89
C ALA A 163 11.68 7.58 -4.72
N ALA A 164 11.38 6.92 -5.84
CA ALA A 164 11.14 5.49 -5.90
C ALA A 164 12.46 4.73 -5.72
N ASP A 165 12.40 3.58 -5.04
CA ASP A 165 13.51 2.64 -4.85
C ASP A 165 12.93 1.27 -4.46
N PHE A 166 13.78 0.31 -4.15
CA PHE A 166 13.39 -0.97 -3.55
C PHE A 166 14.35 -1.37 -2.43
N HIS A 167 13.93 -2.29 -1.58
CA HIS A 167 14.82 -2.88 -0.58
C HIS A 167 14.41 -4.30 -0.19
N ASN A 168 15.35 -4.97 0.47
CA ASN A 168 15.27 -6.36 0.85
C ASN A 168 14.09 -6.54 1.82
N ALA A 169 13.26 -7.55 1.57
CA ALA A 169 12.00 -7.73 2.29
C ALA A 169 12.17 -7.89 3.81
N SER A 170 13.33 -8.34 4.28
CA SER A 170 13.62 -8.50 5.72
C SER A 170 14.16 -7.25 6.42
N PHE A 171 14.27 -6.12 5.74
CA PHE A 171 14.71 -4.87 6.37
C PHE A 171 13.54 -4.17 7.06
N SER A 172 13.82 -3.52 8.19
CA SER A 172 12.79 -2.80 8.95
C SER A 172 12.68 -1.37 8.44
N LEU A 173 11.56 -0.99 7.81
CA LEU A 173 11.30 0.36 7.28
C LEU A 173 10.00 0.93 7.85
N GLY A 174 9.78 2.23 7.61
CA GLY A 174 8.55 2.88 8.04
C GLY A 174 7.31 2.38 7.30
N VAL A 175 6.16 2.53 7.96
CA VAL A 175 4.87 2.08 7.45
C VAL A 175 3.91 3.26 7.38
N ALA A 176 3.28 3.42 6.21
CA ALA A 176 2.26 4.42 5.94
C ALA A 176 1.06 3.76 5.25
N PHE A 177 0.23 3.08 6.05
CA PHE A 177 -0.92 2.37 5.52
C PHE A 177 -2.05 3.33 5.10
N GLY A 178 -2.87 2.85 4.18
CA GLY A 178 -4.13 3.43 3.80
C GLY A 178 -5.29 2.51 4.10
N PHE A 179 -6.48 3.09 4.14
CA PHE A 179 -7.75 2.40 4.33
C PHE A 179 -8.86 3.23 3.69
N CYS A 180 -9.99 2.59 3.40
CA CYS A 180 -11.13 3.25 2.79
C CYS A 180 -12.32 3.27 3.73
N VAL A 181 -13.12 4.33 3.66
CA VAL A 181 -14.44 4.41 4.29
C VAL A 181 -15.47 4.89 3.30
#